data_AF-A0A2I3MHZ8-F1
#
_entry.id   AF-A0A2I3MHZ8-F1
#
_cell.length_a   1.000
_cell.length_b   1.000
_cell.length_c   1.000
_cell.angle_alpha   90.00
_cell.angle_beta   90.00
_cell.angle_gamma   90.00
#
_symmetry.space_group_name_H-M   'P 1'
#
loop_
_entity.id
_entity.type
_entity.pdbx_description
1 polymer ?
#
loop_
_entity_poly.entity_id
_entity_poly.type
_entity_poly.pdbx_seq_one_letter_code
_entity_poly.pdbx_strand_id
1 'polypeptide(L)'
;MDLIPDLAVETWLLLAVTLVLLYFVFGAYSMDVITSTSFGVNIDSLNNPQDPFVENTKKLLRFDFLDPFFLSITIFPFLIPILEVLNISIFPREVTSFLRKSVKRIKESRLKDTQKHRVDFLQLMIDSQNSKETESHKALSDLELVAQSIIFIFAGYETTSSVLSFIMYELATHPDVQQKLQEEIDAVLPNKAPPTYDTVLQMEYLDMVVNETLRLFPIAMRLERVCKKDVEINGIFIPKGVVVMIPTYALHHDSKYWTEPEKFLPERFSKKNKDNIDPYIYTPFGSGPRNCIGMRFALMNMKLALIRVLQNFSFKPCKETQIPLKLRLGGLLQTEKPIVLKIESRDGTVSGA
;
A
#
# COMPACT_ATOMS: atom_id res chain seq x y z
N MET A 1 18.27 0.33 -12.58
CA MET A 1 17.39 1.47 -12.90
C MET A 1 16.22 1.03 -13.76
N ASP A 2 16.20 -0.24 -14.19
CA ASP A 2 15.10 -0.92 -14.90
C ASP A 2 14.09 -1.54 -13.92
N LEU A 3 13.50 -0.71 -13.06
CA LEU A 3 12.46 -1.10 -12.09
C LEU A 3 11.04 -0.76 -12.56
N ILE A 4 10.93 -0.24 -13.77
CA ILE A 4 9.67 0.02 -14.47
C ILE A 4 9.82 -0.73 -15.80
N PRO A 5 8.97 -1.73 -16.12
CA PRO A 5 8.95 -2.26 -17.47
C PRO A 5 8.73 -1.08 -18.42
N ASP A 6 9.50 -1.01 -19.51
CA ASP A 6 9.24 -0.07 -20.61
C ASP A 6 7.82 -0.35 -21.13
N LEU A 7 6.84 0.33 -20.53
CA LEU A 7 5.46 0.26 -20.94
C LEU A 7 5.42 0.94 -22.29
N ALA A 8 5.21 0.16 -23.34
CA ALA A 8 4.96 0.70 -24.67
C ALA A 8 3.88 1.78 -24.55
N VAL A 9 4.16 2.96 -25.11
CA VAL A 9 3.23 4.10 -25.17
C VAL A 9 1.86 3.68 -25.73
N GLU A 10 1.83 2.60 -26.53
CA GLU A 10 0.64 1.95 -27.09
C GLU A 10 -0.32 1.37 -26.02
N THR A 11 0.19 0.80 -24.91
CA THR A 11 -0.66 0.27 -23.83
C THR A 11 -1.37 1.39 -23.07
N TRP A 12 -0.75 2.57 -23.01
CA TRP A 12 -1.34 3.76 -22.39
C TRP A 12 -2.25 4.55 -23.35
N LEU A 13 -1.99 4.54 -24.65
CA LEU A 13 -2.86 5.14 -25.67
C LEU A 13 -4.26 4.48 -25.73
N LEU A 14 -4.35 3.17 -25.47
CA LEU A 14 -5.65 2.46 -25.34
C LEU A 14 -6.45 2.87 -24.08
N LEU A 15 -5.82 3.51 -23.09
CA LEU A 15 -6.48 4.02 -21.88
C LEU A 15 -7.00 5.46 -22.04
N ALA A 16 -6.61 6.18 -23.09
CA ALA A 16 -6.93 7.60 -23.30
C ALA A 16 -8.40 7.90 -23.65
N VAL A 17 -9.25 6.88 -23.83
CA VAL A 17 -10.71 7.00 -24.08
C VAL A 17 -11.53 6.12 -23.11
N THR A 18 -10.88 5.45 -22.16
CA THR A 18 -11.47 4.30 -21.47
C THR A 18 -11.71 4.60 -19.99
N LEU A 19 -12.87 4.21 -19.48
CA LEU A 19 -13.14 4.21 -18.03
C LEU A 19 -12.15 3.26 -17.35
N VAL A 20 -11.36 3.76 -16.41
CA VAL A 20 -10.35 2.94 -15.73
C VAL A 20 -10.79 2.63 -14.32
N LEU A 21 -10.82 1.33 -14.01
CA LEU A 21 -10.90 0.88 -12.63
C LEU A 21 -9.49 1.01 -12.01
N LEU A 22 -9.31 2.03 -11.19
CA LEU A 22 -7.99 2.36 -10.64
C LEU A 22 -7.38 1.20 -9.86
N TYR A 23 -8.21 0.49 -9.10
CA TYR A 23 -7.76 -0.63 -8.28
C TYR A 23 -7.14 -1.77 -9.10
N PHE A 24 -7.62 -2.03 -10.33
CA PHE A 24 -7.03 -3.06 -11.18
C PHE A 24 -5.64 -2.64 -11.68
N VAL A 25 -5.52 -1.41 -12.20
CA VAL A 25 -4.25 -0.91 -12.77
C VAL A 25 -3.20 -0.72 -11.68
N PHE A 26 -3.54 -0.02 -10.59
CA PHE A 26 -2.61 0.17 -9.48
C PHE A 26 -2.36 -1.11 -8.69
N GLY A 27 -3.31 -2.04 -8.68
CA GLY A 27 -3.10 -3.39 -8.15
C GLY A 27 -1.98 -4.11 -8.91
N ALA A 28 -2.10 -4.21 -10.23
CA ALA A 28 -1.09 -4.85 -11.07
C ALA A 28 0.28 -4.15 -10.94
N TYR A 29 0.31 -2.82 -11.02
CA TYR A 29 1.53 -2.04 -10.76
C TYR A 29 2.17 -2.40 -9.41
N SER A 30 1.38 -2.40 -8.33
CA SER A 30 1.89 -2.67 -6.98
C SER A 30 2.40 -4.11 -6.84
N MET A 31 1.76 -5.07 -7.53
CA MET A 31 2.22 -6.46 -7.60
C MET A 31 3.57 -6.56 -8.31
N ASP A 32 3.69 -5.97 -9.50
CA ASP A 32 4.94 -6.02 -10.28
C ASP A 32 6.10 -5.36 -9.54
N VAL A 33 5.85 -4.24 -8.87
CA VAL A 33 6.87 -3.57 -8.05
C VAL A 33 7.28 -4.46 -6.88
N ILE A 34 6.34 -5.01 -6.10
CA ILE A 34 6.74 -5.81 -4.93
C ILE A 34 7.44 -7.10 -5.33
N THR A 35 7.04 -7.76 -6.42
CA THR A 35 7.65 -9.02 -6.84
C THR A 35 9.03 -8.82 -7.46
N SER A 36 9.21 -7.78 -8.27
CA SER A 36 10.51 -7.44 -8.86
C SER A 36 11.49 -6.90 -7.83
N THR A 37 11.03 -6.11 -6.86
CA THR A 37 11.90 -5.55 -5.81
C THR A 37 12.28 -6.57 -4.75
N SER A 38 11.32 -7.39 -4.31
CA SER A 38 11.52 -8.31 -3.18
C SER A 38 12.09 -9.67 -3.59
N PHE A 39 11.72 -10.18 -4.78
CA PHE A 39 12.09 -11.53 -5.22
C PHE A 39 12.89 -11.53 -6.54
N GLY A 40 13.08 -10.37 -7.17
CA GLY A 40 13.76 -10.28 -8.46
C GLY A 40 13.01 -11.01 -9.58
N VAL A 41 11.68 -11.12 -9.48
CA VAL A 41 10.83 -11.79 -10.46
C VAL A 41 9.93 -10.76 -11.14
N ASN A 42 9.99 -10.72 -12.48
CA ASN A 42 9.05 -9.98 -13.29
C ASN A 42 7.87 -10.88 -13.66
N ILE A 43 6.67 -10.53 -13.20
CA ILE A 43 5.43 -11.29 -13.44
C ILE A 43 4.66 -10.70 -14.63
N ASP A 44 4.88 -9.42 -14.94
CA ASP A 44 4.14 -8.65 -15.95
C ASP A 44 2.62 -8.69 -15.74
N SER A 45 2.20 -8.44 -14.50
CA SER A 45 0.78 -8.49 -14.12
C SER A 45 -0.06 -7.36 -14.71
N LEU A 46 0.58 -6.27 -15.16
CA LEU A 46 -0.06 -5.19 -15.90
C LEU A 46 -0.62 -5.67 -17.24
N ASN A 47 0.12 -6.49 -17.98
CA ASN A 47 -0.34 -7.06 -19.24
C ASN A 47 -1.07 -8.39 -19.06
N ASN A 48 -0.92 -9.04 -17.90
CA ASN A 48 -1.59 -10.29 -17.56
C ASN A 48 -2.45 -10.18 -16.28
N PRO A 49 -3.65 -9.58 -16.35
CA PRO A 49 -4.50 -9.38 -15.18
C PRO A 49 -5.07 -10.69 -14.59
N GLN A 50 -4.99 -11.80 -15.32
CA GLN A 50 -5.33 -13.15 -14.86
C GLN A 50 -4.12 -13.91 -14.29
N ASP A 51 -3.01 -13.20 -14.04
CA ASP A 51 -1.83 -13.83 -13.46
C ASP A 51 -2.17 -14.49 -12.10
N PRO A 52 -1.74 -15.76 -11.89
CA PRO A 52 -2.01 -16.47 -10.66
C PRO A 52 -1.57 -15.75 -9.39
N PHE A 53 -0.50 -14.93 -9.39
CA PHE A 53 -0.10 -14.17 -8.21
C PHE A 53 -1.10 -13.08 -7.86
N VAL A 54 -1.63 -12.35 -8.84
CA VAL A 54 -2.64 -11.32 -8.59
C VAL A 54 -3.92 -11.96 -8.06
N GLU A 55 -4.38 -13.04 -8.69
CA GLU A 55 -5.63 -13.71 -8.27
C GLU A 55 -5.50 -14.32 -6.86
N ASN A 56 -4.38 -14.99 -6.57
CA ASN A 56 -4.14 -15.57 -5.25
C ASN A 56 -3.96 -14.49 -4.17
N THR A 57 -3.27 -13.39 -4.47
CA THR A 57 -3.11 -12.30 -3.49
C THR A 57 -4.42 -11.59 -3.21
N LYS A 58 -5.29 -11.41 -4.21
CA LYS A 58 -6.66 -10.90 -4.01
C LYS A 58 -7.49 -11.76 -3.06
N LYS A 59 -7.27 -13.09 -3.06
CA LYS A 59 -7.94 -14.00 -2.13
C LYS A 59 -7.43 -13.88 -0.69
N LEU A 60 -6.20 -13.39 -0.47
CA LEU A 60 -5.73 -13.02 0.88
C LEU A 60 -6.52 -11.84 1.46
N LEU A 61 -7.21 -11.05 0.65
CA LEU A 61 -7.83 -9.80 1.08
C LEU A 61 -9.26 -9.93 1.58
N ARG A 62 -9.83 -11.13 1.54
CA ARG A 62 -11.20 -11.38 2.03
C ARG A 62 -11.26 -11.46 3.55
N PHE A 63 -10.58 -10.54 4.23
CA PHE A 63 -10.71 -10.31 5.68
C PHE A 63 -11.86 -9.32 5.90
N ASP A 64 -13.06 -9.85 6.05
CA ASP A 64 -14.19 -9.06 6.52
C ASP A 64 -14.41 -9.40 8.00
N PHE A 65 -14.29 -8.41 8.89
CA PHE A 65 -14.58 -8.62 10.31
C PHE A 65 -16.04 -9.03 10.56
N LEU A 66 -16.93 -8.80 9.59
CA LEU A 66 -18.34 -9.21 9.63
C LEU A 66 -18.58 -10.60 9.03
N ASP A 67 -17.57 -11.25 8.47
CA ASP A 67 -17.71 -12.63 8.00
C ASP A 67 -18.00 -13.56 9.20
N PRO A 68 -18.97 -14.50 9.09
CA PRO A 68 -19.37 -15.35 10.21
C PRO A 68 -18.22 -16.14 10.85
N PHE A 69 -17.20 -16.53 10.07
CA PHE A 69 -16.03 -17.21 10.59
C PHE A 69 -15.20 -16.26 11.47
N PHE A 70 -14.91 -15.05 10.99
CA PHE A 70 -14.19 -14.02 11.77
C PHE A 70 -14.97 -13.58 13.01
N LEU A 71 -16.29 -13.40 12.89
CA LEU A 71 -17.15 -13.08 14.03
C LEU A 71 -17.10 -14.20 15.08
N SER A 72 -17.15 -15.47 14.66
CA SER A 72 -17.11 -16.61 15.59
C SER A 72 -15.82 -16.65 16.41
N ILE A 73 -14.65 -16.46 15.79
CA ILE A 73 -13.36 -16.43 16.51
C ILE A 73 -13.19 -15.17 17.35
N THR A 74 -13.82 -14.06 16.98
CA THR A 74 -13.78 -12.81 17.73
C THR A 74 -14.61 -12.89 19.00
N ILE A 75 -15.82 -13.48 18.92
CA ILE A 75 -16.72 -13.65 20.07
C ILE A 75 -16.27 -14.83 20.95
N PHE A 76 -15.75 -15.89 20.33
CA PHE A 76 -15.34 -17.13 20.99
C PHE A 76 -13.85 -17.44 20.76
N PRO A 77 -12.93 -16.66 21.35
CA PRO A 77 -11.49 -16.83 21.12
C PRO A 77 -10.94 -18.19 21.60
N PHE A 78 -11.66 -18.88 22.48
CA PHE A 78 -11.34 -20.25 22.89
C PHE A 78 -11.48 -21.29 21.76
N LEU A 79 -12.09 -20.94 20.63
CA LEU A 79 -12.13 -21.79 19.45
C LEU A 79 -10.80 -21.81 18.69
N ILE A 80 -9.94 -20.79 18.87
CA ILE A 80 -8.68 -20.65 18.12
C ILE A 80 -7.77 -21.89 18.29
N PRO A 81 -7.48 -22.38 19.51
CA PRO A 81 -6.66 -23.59 19.68
C PRO A 81 -7.29 -24.84 19.04
N ILE A 82 -8.62 -24.95 19.01
CA ILE A 82 -9.33 -26.07 18.38
C ILE A 82 -9.15 -26.00 16.86
N LEU A 83 -9.33 -24.82 16.27
CA LEU A 83 -9.13 -24.59 14.84
C LEU A 83 -7.67 -24.87 14.43
N GLU A 84 -6.69 -24.51 15.26
CA GLU A 84 -5.27 -24.80 15.03
C GLU A 84 -4.99 -26.31 15.00
N VAL A 85 -5.55 -27.09 15.93
CA VAL A 85 -5.43 -28.56 15.94
C VAL A 85 -6.08 -29.19 14.69
N LEU A 86 -7.21 -28.63 14.25
CA LEU A 86 -7.88 -29.02 13.00
C LEU A 86 -7.18 -28.47 11.73
N ASN A 87 -6.09 -27.72 11.90
CA ASN A 87 -5.32 -27.05 10.86
C ASN A 87 -6.17 -26.04 10.03
N ILE A 88 -7.28 -25.56 10.58
CA ILE A 88 -8.14 -24.55 9.95
C ILE A 88 -7.49 -23.18 10.18
N SER A 89 -7.24 -22.45 9.10
CA SER A 89 -6.58 -21.15 9.13
C SER A 89 -7.51 -20.06 8.60
N ILE A 90 -7.33 -18.84 9.11
CA ILE A 90 -7.94 -17.62 8.57
C ILE A 90 -7.43 -17.30 7.16
N PHE A 91 -6.27 -17.83 6.77
CA PHE A 91 -5.73 -17.68 5.42
C PHE A 91 -6.17 -18.85 4.53
N PRO A 92 -6.64 -18.60 3.29
CA PRO A 92 -6.99 -19.68 2.37
C PRO A 92 -5.82 -20.64 2.12
N ARG A 93 -6.04 -21.94 2.36
CA ARG A 93 -4.99 -22.97 2.19
C ARG A 93 -4.48 -23.05 0.76
N GLU A 94 -5.34 -22.84 -0.23
CA GLU A 94 -4.96 -22.82 -1.65
C GLU A 94 -3.93 -21.74 -1.95
N VAL A 95 -4.18 -20.53 -1.43
CA VAL A 95 -3.33 -19.35 -1.63
C VAL A 95 -2.00 -19.51 -0.92
N THR A 96 -2.01 -19.93 0.35
CA THR A 96 -0.78 -20.15 1.12
C THR A 96 0.06 -21.28 0.53
N SER A 97 -0.58 -22.33 0.00
CA SER A 97 0.10 -23.41 -0.73
C SER A 97 0.72 -22.94 -2.05
N PHE A 98 0.00 -22.12 -2.82
CA PHE A 98 0.52 -21.50 -4.04
C PHE A 98 1.74 -20.63 -3.74
N LEU A 99 1.63 -19.67 -2.81
CA LEU A 99 2.72 -18.76 -2.45
C LEU A 99 3.92 -19.53 -1.88
N ARG A 100 3.69 -20.56 -1.05
CA ARG A 100 4.76 -21.44 -0.57
C ARG A 100 5.51 -22.11 -1.71
N LYS A 101 4.78 -22.69 -2.68
CA LYS A 101 5.39 -23.34 -3.86
C LYS A 101 6.16 -22.34 -4.71
N SER A 102 5.59 -21.15 -4.93
CA SER A 102 6.22 -20.09 -5.73
C SER A 102 7.51 -19.59 -5.08
N VAL A 103 7.48 -19.20 -3.80
CA VAL A 103 8.67 -18.75 -3.07
C VAL A 103 9.75 -19.82 -3.03
N LYS A 104 9.37 -21.10 -2.81
CA LYS A 104 10.31 -22.22 -2.85
C LYS A 104 10.97 -22.36 -4.22
N ARG A 105 10.21 -22.29 -5.32
CA ARG A 105 10.76 -22.34 -6.69
C ARG A 105 11.71 -21.19 -6.96
N ILE A 106 11.37 -19.97 -6.54
CA ILE A 106 12.23 -18.79 -6.73
C ILE A 106 13.54 -18.95 -5.95
N LYS A 107 13.45 -19.37 -4.68
CA LYS A 107 14.63 -19.68 -3.84
C LYS A 107 15.51 -20.76 -4.49
N GLU A 108 14.92 -21.87 -4.93
CA GLU A 108 15.67 -22.95 -5.59
C GLU A 108 16.33 -22.51 -6.90
N SER A 109 15.65 -21.67 -7.68
CA SER A 109 16.23 -21.08 -8.89
C SER A 109 17.43 -20.19 -8.55
N ARG A 110 17.29 -19.35 -7.51
CA ARG A 110 18.35 -18.45 -7.03
C ARG A 110 19.58 -19.20 -6.55
N LEU A 111 19.41 -20.33 -5.85
CA LEU A 111 20.52 -21.14 -5.35
C LEU A 111 21.25 -21.93 -6.44
N LYS A 112 20.61 -22.17 -7.59
CA LYS A 112 21.21 -22.86 -8.74
C LYS A 112 21.93 -21.91 -9.69
N ASP A 113 21.52 -20.65 -9.72
CA ASP A 113 22.12 -19.64 -10.58
C ASP A 113 23.49 -19.22 -10.01
N THR A 114 24.50 -19.19 -10.88
CA THR A 114 25.88 -18.82 -10.53
C THR A 114 26.15 -17.33 -10.71
N GLN A 115 25.18 -16.56 -11.22
CA GLN A 115 25.32 -15.12 -11.40
C GLN A 115 25.15 -14.34 -10.10
N LYS A 116 25.93 -13.27 -9.94
CA LYS A 116 25.76 -12.33 -8.83
C LYS A 116 24.45 -11.56 -9.01
N HIS A 117 23.47 -11.88 -8.18
CA HIS A 117 22.19 -11.18 -8.15
C HIS A 117 22.26 -9.88 -7.34
N ARG A 118 21.35 -8.94 -7.65
CA ARG A 118 21.08 -7.80 -6.77
C ARG A 118 20.66 -8.34 -5.40
N VAL A 119 21.19 -7.75 -4.32
CA VAL A 119 20.70 -8.04 -2.97
C VAL A 119 19.26 -7.51 -2.87
N ASP A 120 18.30 -8.43 -2.94
CA ASP A 120 16.88 -8.18 -2.76
C ASP A 120 16.40 -8.74 -1.41
N PHE A 121 15.12 -8.55 -1.09
CA PHE A 121 14.56 -9.00 0.18
C PHE A 121 14.67 -10.52 0.37
N LEU A 122 14.46 -11.29 -0.70
CA LEU A 122 14.63 -12.75 -0.69
C LEU A 122 16.08 -13.13 -0.38
N GLN A 123 17.06 -12.46 -0.99
CA GLN A 123 18.47 -12.72 -0.73
C GLN A 123 18.82 -12.46 0.74
N LEU A 124 18.36 -11.36 1.32
CA LEU A 124 18.56 -11.08 2.75
C LEU A 124 17.98 -12.17 3.65
N MET A 125 16.81 -12.71 3.30
CA MET A 125 16.22 -13.83 4.04
C MET A 125 17.06 -15.11 3.86
N ILE A 126 17.50 -15.44 2.65
CA ILE A 126 18.37 -16.60 2.37
C ILE A 126 19.68 -16.50 3.16
N ASP A 127 20.31 -15.34 3.18
CA ASP A 127 21.56 -15.10 3.90
C ASP A 127 21.37 -15.26 5.41
N SER A 128 20.22 -14.81 5.94
CA SER A 128 19.81 -15.06 7.33
C SER A 128 19.64 -16.55 7.62
N GLN A 129 19.04 -17.35 6.72
CA GLN A 129 18.93 -18.81 6.93
C GLN A 129 20.29 -19.51 7.01
N ASN A 130 21.27 -19.01 6.26
CA ASN A 130 22.63 -19.57 6.23
C ASN A 130 23.51 -19.08 7.39
N SER A 131 23.03 -18.10 8.15
CA SER A 131 23.75 -17.51 9.27
C SER A 131 23.54 -18.32 10.55
N LYS A 132 24.47 -18.19 11.50
CA LYS A 132 24.35 -18.83 12.81
C LYS A 132 23.30 -18.10 13.64
N GLU A 133 22.33 -18.84 14.17
CA GLU A 133 21.37 -18.33 15.15
C GLU A 133 22.10 -17.82 16.41
N THR A 134 21.81 -16.59 16.82
CA THR A 134 22.30 -15.97 18.07
C THR A 134 21.16 -15.20 18.73
N GLU A 135 21.35 -14.76 19.99
CA GLU A 135 20.36 -13.91 20.67
C GLU A 135 20.03 -12.62 19.90
N SER A 136 20.96 -12.11 19.09
CA SER A 136 20.82 -10.90 18.29
C SER A 136 20.52 -11.15 16.81
N HIS A 137 20.55 -12.41 16.36
CA HIS A 137 20.37 -12.78 14.95
C HIS A 137 19.50 -14.03 14.79
N LYS A 138 18.34 -13.85 14.18
CA LYS A 138 17.42 -14.94 13.85
C LYS A 138 17.85 -15.60 12.54
N ALA A 139 18.14 -16.91 12.58
CA ALA A 139 18.26 -17.73 11.38
C ALA A 139 16.87 -18.22 10.98
N LEU A 140 16.39 -17.78 9.81
CA LEU A 140 15.03 -18.08 9.37
C LEU A 140 14.90 -19.54 8.92
N SER A 141 13.87 -20.24 9.38
CA SER A 141 13.41 -21.48 8.76
C SER A 141 12.74 -21.21 7.41
N ASP A 142 12.61 -22.24 6.57
CA ASP A 142 11.90 -22.12 5.29
C ASP A 142 10.45 -21.66 5.47
N LEU A 143 9.81 -22.09 6.55
CA LEU A 143 8.44 -21.69 6.84
C LEU A 143 8.36 -20.22 7.24
N GLU A 144 9.29 -19.74 8.08
CA GLU A 144 9.37 -18.33 8.47
C GLU A 144 9.68 -17.43 7.26
N LEU A 145 10.60 -17.84 6.37
CA LEU A 145 10.89 -17.12 5.13
C LEU A 145 9.63 -17.00 4.24
N VAL A 146 8.89 -18.10 4.06
CA VAL A 146 7.63 -18.08 3.31
C VAL A 146 6.60 -17.18 4.00
N ALA A 147 6.50 -17.22 5.33
CA ALA A 147 5.60 -16.34 6.07
C ALA A 147 5.93 -14.86 5.86
N GLN A 148 7.21 -14.48 5.94
CA GLN A 148 7.65 -13.10 5.65
C GLN A 148 7.41 -12.72 4.18
N SER A 149 7.60 -13.65 3.25
CA SER A 149 7.32 -13.42 1.83
C SER A 149 5.85 -13.10 1.59
N ILE A 150 4.94 -13.87 2.20
CA ILE A 150 3.48 -13.67 2.07
C ILE A 150 3.06 -12.30 2.62
N ILE A 151 3.57 -11.90 3.80
CA ILE A 151 3.18 -10.61 4.38
C ILE A 151 3.73 -9.43 3.58
N PHE A 152 4.94 -9.55 3.00
CA PHE A 152 5.50 -8.51 2.13
C PHE A 152 4.71 -8.35 0.83
N ILE A 153 4.34 -9.45 0.18
CA ILE A 153 3.48 -9.42 -1.02
C ILE A 153 2.13 -8.76 -0.70
N PHE A 154 1.49 -9.20 0.37
CA PHE A 154 0.20 -8.66 0.81
C PHE A 154 0.26 -7.15 1.09
N ALA A 155 1.22 -6.73 1.92
CA ALA A 155 1.38 -5.33 2.30
C ALA A 155 1.75 -4.45 1.10
N GLY A 156 2.69 -4.92 0.26
CA GLY A 156 3.13 -4.21 -0.93
C GLY A 156 2.04 -4.04 -1.99
N TYR A 157 1.18 -5.04 -2.15
CA TYR A 157 0.08 -5.05 -3.12
C TYR A 157 -1.12 -4.20 -2.69
N GLU A 158 -1.78 -4.55 -1.59
CA GLU A 158 -3.10 -4.00 -1.27
C GLU A 158 -3.01 -2.56 -0.79
N THR A 159 -2.13 -2.29 0.17
CA THR A 159 -2.10 -0.97 0.80
C THR A 159 -1.65 0.10 -0.18
N THR A 160 -0.67 -0.21 -1.02
CA THR A 160 -0.17 0.71 -2.06
C THR A 160 -1.25 0.99 -3.10
N SER A 161 -1.89 -0.05 -3.65
CA SER A 161 -2.91 0.12 -4.69
C SER A 161 -4.16 0.84 -4.19
N SER A 162 -4.55 0.60 -2.94
CA SER A 162 -5.66 1.29 -2.28
C SER A 162 -5.35 2.77 -2.08
N VAL A 163 -4.19 3.11 -1.52
CA VAL A 163 -3.80 4.52 -1.30
C VAL A 163 -3.65 5.25 -2.63
N LEU A 164 -3.02 4.66 -3.66
CA LEU A 164 -2.95 5.26 -4.99
C LEU A 164 -4.35 5.54 -5.56
N SER A 165 -5.29 4.61 -5.39
CA SER A 165 -6.66 4.81 -5.84
C SER A 165 -7.36 5.97 -5.10
N PHE A 166 -7.18 6.09 -3.78
CA PHE A 166 -7.70 7.22 -3.01
C PHE A 166 -7.05 8.55 -3.42
N ILE A 167 -5.73 8.58 -3.63
CA ILE A 167 -5.03 9.80 -4.09
C ILE A 167 -5.63 10.27 -5.41
N MET A 168 -5.77 9.36 -6.38
CA MET A 168 -6.31 9.73 -7.70
C MET A 168 -7.79 10.14 -7.64
N TYR A 169 -8.59 9.57 -6.73
CA TYR A 169 -9.95 10.04 -6.48
C TYR A 169 -9.97 11.48 -5.97
N GLU A 170 -9.13 11.81 -4.98
CA GLU A 170 -9.03 13.16 -4.44
C GLU A 170 -8.53 14.15 -5.50
N LEU A 171 -7.53 13.79 -6.29
CA LEU A 171 -7.04 14.62 -7.39
C LEU A 171 -8.11 14.86 -8.48
N ALA A 172 -8.90 13.85 -8.83
CA ALA A 172 -9.96 14.01 -9.82
C ALA A 172 -11.11 14.88 -9.31
N THR A 173 -11.42 14.82 -8.02
CA THR A 173 -12.48 15.62 -7.39
C THR A 173 -12.02 17.01 -6.94
N HIS A 174 -10.71 17.28 -6.95
CA HIS A 174 -10.09 18.59 -6.68
C HIS A 174 -9.15 18.99 -7.84
N PRO A 175 -9.71 19.44 -8.98
CA PRO A 175 -8.93 19.73 -10.19
C PRO A 175 -7.84 20.80 -9.99
N ASP A 176 -8.06 21.76 -9.09
CA ASP A 176 -7.10 22.78 -8.69
C ASP A 176 -5.87 22.17 -8.00
N VAL A 177 -6.07 21.19 -7.11
CA VAL A 177 -4.97 20.46 -6.48
C VAL A 177 -4.22 19.62 -7.50
N GLN A 178 -4.93 18.94 -8.40
CA GLN A 178 -4.31 18.15 -9.46
C GLN A 178 -3.48 19.01 -10.40
N GLN A 179 -4.00 20.16 -10.82
CA GLN A 179 -3.27 21.10 -11.66
C GLN A 179 -2.02 21.61 -10.96
N LYS A 180 -2.13 22.05 -9.70
CA LYS A 180 -0.98 22.54 -8.92
C LYS A 180 0.10 21.46 -8.73
N LEU A 181 -0.31 20.20 -8.55
CA LEU A 181 0.63 19.07 -8.47
C LEU A 181 1.30 18.78 -9.82
N GLN A 182 0.55 18.83 -10.91
CA GLN A 182 1.11 18.70 -12.26
C GLN A 182 2.13 19.80 -12.56
N GLU A 183 1.85 21.04 -12.17
CA GLU A 183 2.78 22.17 -12.32
C GLU A 183 4.08 21.97 -11.53
N GLU A 184 4.03 21.47 -10.28
CA GLU A 184 5.23 21.12 -9.51
C GLU A 184 6.05 20.02 -10.22
N ILE A 185 5.37 18.97 -10.70
CA ILE A 185 6.01 17.85 -11.39
C ILE A 185 6.71 18.34 -12.66
N ASP A 186 6.04 19.16 -13.48
CA ASP A 186 6.59 19.67 -14.73
C ASP A 186 7.77 20.63 -14.48
N ALA A 187 7.71 21.40 -13.39
CA ALA A 187 8.80 22.31 -13.01
C ALA A 187 10.08 21.56 -12.59
N VAL A 188 9.93 20.46 -11.84
CA VAL A 188 11.07 19.64 -11.38
C VAL A 188 11.56 18.68 -12.47
N LEU A 189 10.66 18.18 -13.31
CA LEU A 189 10.92 17.19 -14.36
C LEU A 189 10.39 17.66 -15.73
N PRO A 190 10.99 18.71 -16.32
CA PRO A 190 10.53 19.27 -17.59
C PRO A 190 10.61 18.24 -18.72
N ASN A 191 9.75 18.40 -19.73
CA ASN A 191 9.68 17.50 -20.90
C ASN A 191 9.48 16.02 -20.52
N LYS A 192 8.73 15.76 -19.44
CA LYS A 192 8.47 14.41 -18.92
C LYS A 192 9.76 13.65 -18.57
N ALA A 193 10.77 14.36 -18.07
CA ALA A 193 12.02 13.74 -17.64
C ALA A 193 11.76 12.60 -16.63
N PRO A 194 12.49 11.47 -16.73
CA PRO A 194 12.38 10.38 -15.77
C PRO A 194 12.68 10.84 -14.33
N PRO A 195 11.87 10.44 -13.33
CA PRO A 195 12.16 10.73 -11.94
C PRO A 195 13.40 9.94 -11.47
N THR A 196 14.15 10.56 -10.57
CA THR A 196 15.24 9.93 -9.80
C THR A 196 14.84 9.89 -8.32
N TYR A 197 15.61 9.19 -7.49
CA TYR A 197 15.36 9.15 -6.05
C TYR A 197 15.32 10.56 -5.44
N ASP A 198 16.26 11.42 -5.82
CA ASP A 198 16.38 12.77 -5.25
C ASP A 198 15.28 13.70 -5.74
N THR A 199 14.85 13.63 -7.01
CA THR A 199 13.77 14.50 -7.50
C THR A 199 12.43 14.15 -6.85
N VAL A 200 12.18 12.87 -6.54
CA VAL A 200 10.99 12.45 -5.77
C VAL A 200 10.96 13.06 -4.37
N LEU A 201 12.12 13.22 -3.72
CA LEU A 201 12.21 13.80 -2.39
C LEU A 201 12.09 15.33 -2.38
N GLN A 202 12.34 15.99 -3.52
CA GLN A 202 12.28 17.44 -3.65
C GLN A 202 10.86 17.98 -3.83
N MET A 203 9.93 17.16 -4.31
CA MET A 203 8.53 17.57 -4.58
C MET A 203 7.73 17.65 -3.28
N GLU A 204 7.54 18.87 -2.77
CA GLU A 204 6.89 19.14 -1.49
C GLU A 204 5.38 19.00 -1.59
N TYR A 205 4.77 19.52 -2.65
CA TYR A 205 3.32 19.47 -2.83
C TYR A 205 2.85 18.03 -3.10
N LEU A 206 3.65 17.23 -3.80
CA LEU A 206 3.45 15.78 -3.91
C LEU A 206 3.43 15.11 -2.52
N ASP A 207 4.35 15.45 -1.63
CA ASP A 207 4.36 14.92 -0.26
C ASP A 207 3.12 15.35 0.53
N MET A 208 2.69 16.60 0.38
CA MET A 208 1.49 17.15 1.00
C MET A 208 0.22 16.41 0.56
N VAL A 209 0.08 16.15 -0.75
CA VAL A 209 -1.06 15.40 -1.32
C VAL A 209 -1.10 13.96 -0.80
N VAL A 210 0.05 13.28 -0.77
CA VAL A 210 0.13 11.90 -0.25
C VAL A 210 -0.23 11.86 1.24
N ASN A 211 0.30 12.79 2.04
CA ASN A 211 0.03 12.83 3.48
C ASN A 211 -1.42 13.18 3.80
N GLU A 212 -2.00 14.16 3.12
CA GLU A 212 -3.41 14.52 3.34
C GLU A 212 -4.35 13.37 2.93
N THR A 213 -3.99 12.61 1.89
CA THR A 213 -4.76 11.41 1.52
C THR A 213 -4.64 10.33 2.60
N LEU A 214 -3.44 10.09 3.15
CA LEU A 214 -3.24 9.13 4.24
C LEU A 214 -3.91 9.57 5.56
N ARG A 215 -4.17 10.87 5.73
CA ARG A 215 -4.98 11.40 6.83
C ARG A 215 -6.46 11.05 6.65
N LEU A 216 -7.03 11.30 5.46
CA LEU A 216 -8.44 10.95 5.20
C LEU A 216 -8.67 9.43 5.13
N PHE A 217 -7.69 8.69 4.61
CA PHE A 217 -7.82 7.26 4.34
C PHE A 217 -6.69 6.42 4.95
N PRO A 218 -6.53 6.40 6.29
CA PRO A 218 -5.56 5.51 6.93
C PRO A 218 -6.01 4.05 6.76
N ILE A 219 -5.35 3.32 5.87
CA ILE A 219 -5.69 1.93 5.52
C ILE A 219 -5.77 1.04 6.76
N ALA A 220 -4.84 1.22 7.69
CA ALA A 220 -4.92 0.68 9.04
C ALA A 220 -5.69 1.66 9.95
N MET A 221 -7.01 1.44 10.07
CA MET A 221 -7.91 2.34 10.80
C MET A 221 -7.59 2.48 12.30
N ARG A 222 -6.91 1.50 12.89
CA ARG A 222 -6.51 1.48 14.30
C ARG A 222 -5.16 0.81 14.51
N LEU A 223 -4.48 1.18 15.60
CA LEU A 223 -3.26 0.52 16.06
C LEU A 223 -3.54 -0.19 17.38
N GLU A 224 -3.00 -1.40 17.55
CA GLU A 224 -3.27 -2.22 18.73
C GLU A 224 -2.00 -2.70 19.42
N ARG A 225 -2.01 -2.73 20.75
CA ARG A 225 -0.96 -3.30 21.59
C ARG A 225 -1.60 -4.07 22.76
N VAL A 226 -1.18 -5.31 22.99
CA VAL A 226 -1.60 -6.07 24.17
C VAL A 226 -0.76 -5.66 25.37
N CYS A 227 -1.39 -5.30 26.48
CA CYS A 227 -0.73 -5.01 27.73
C CYS A 227 -0.19 -6.30 28.35
N LYS A 228 1.14 -6.46 28.44
CA LYS A 228 1.76 -7.71 28.93
C LYS A 228 1.92 -7.80 30.45
N LYS A 229 1.74 -6.70 31.17
CA LYS A 229 1.86 -6.58 32.63
C LYS A 229 1.04 -5.38 33.11
N ASP A 230 0.52 -5.45 34.32
CA ASP A 230 -0.16 -4.31 34.96
C ASP A 230 0.78 -3.10 34.97
N VAL A 231 0.26 -1.95 34.58
CA VAL A 231 1.03 -0.71 34.46
C VAL A 231 0.13 0.50 34.67
N GLU A 232 0.71 1.57 35.19
CA GLU A 232 0.08 2.89 35.22
C GLU A 232 0.82 3.82 34.24
N ILE A 233 0.07 4.45 33.34
CA ILE A 233 0.61 5.39 32.34
C ILE A 233 -0.24 6.66 32.42
N ASN A 234 0.40 7.81 32.67
CA ASN A 234 -0.26 9.12 32.79
C ASN A 234 -1.45 9.12 33.77
N GLY A 235 -1.33 8.42 34.90
CA GLY A 235 -2.40 8.30 35.90
C GLY A 235 -3.51 7.31 35.54
N ILE A 236 -3.39 6.57 34.44
CA ILE A 236 -4.35 5.56 34.00
C ILE A 236 -3.77 4.16 34.25
N PHE A 237 -4.44 3.38 35.09
CA PHE A 237 -4.11 1.98 35.31
C PHE A 237 -4.61 1.09 34.15
N ILE A 238 -3.72 0.28 33.58
CA ILE A 238 -3.99 -0.63 32.47
C ILE A 238 -3.63 -2.06 32.93
N PRO A 239 -4.63 -2.93 33.17
CA PRO A 239 -4.40 -4.32 33.54
C PRO A 239 -3.71 -5.11 32.42
N LYS A 240 -2.95 -6.14 32.83
CA LYS A 240 -2.43 -7.17 31.93
C LYS A 240 -3.56 -7.84 31.14
N GLY A 241 -3.31 -8.10 29.87
CA GLY A 241 -4.22 -8.76 28.94
C GLY A 241 -5.12 -7.80 28.16
N VAL A 242 -5.27 -6.55 28.59
CA VAL A 242 -6.06 -5.54 27.88
C VAL A 242 -5.40 -5.18 26.54
N VAL A 243 -6.20 -5.09 25.48
CA VAL A 243 -5.78 -4.52 24.19
C VAL A 243 -5.93 -3.01 24.26
N VAL A 244 -4.82 -2.29 24.28
CA VAL A 244 -4.79 -0.83 24.13
C VAL A 244 -4.88 -0.51 22.63
N MET A 245 -5.89 0.27 22.26
CA MET A 245 -6.20 0.62 20.88
C MET A 245 -6.10 2.13 20.67
N ILE A 246 -5.39 2.54 19.61
CA ILE A 246 -5.27 3.94 19.17
C ILE A 246 -6.16 4.08 17.92
N PRO A 247 -7.23 4.89 17.98
CA PRO A 247 -8.21 4.99 16.91
C PRO A 247 -7.72 5.97 15.82
N THR A 248 -6.72 5.58 15.03
CA THR A 248 -6.09 6.40 13.98
C THR A 248 -7.12 7.12 13.10
N TYR A 249 -8.11 6.40 12.55
CA TYR A 249 -9.13 7.00 11.69
C TYR A 249 -9.90 8.11 12.42
N ALA A 250 -10.33 7.88 13.66
CA ALA A 250 -11.05 8.89 14.43
C ALA A 250 -10.15 10.09 14.77
N LEU A 251 -8.90 9.87 15.18
CA LEU A 251 -7.94 10.94 15.47
C LEU A 251 -7.62 11.78 14.24
N HIS A 252 -7.60 11.17 13.05
CA HIS A 252 -7.36 11.86 11.79
C HIS A 252 -8.54 12.73 11.33
N HIS A 253 -9.74 12.47 11.84
CA HIS A 253 -10.97 13.22 11.53
C HIS A 253 -11.49 14.05 12.73
N ASP A 254 -10.73 14.11 13.82
CA ASP A 254 -11.12 14.86 15.02
C ASP A 254 -10.98 16.37 14.79
N SER A 255 -12.10 17.09 14.84
CA SER A 255 -12.16 18.53 14.65
C SER A 255 -11.36 19.33 15.69
N LYS A 256 -10.97 18.70 16.81
CA LYS A 256 -10.05 19.26 17.80
C LYS A 256 -8.64 19.51 17.22
N TYR A 257 -8.17 18.65 16.32
CA TYR A 257 -6.82 18.73 15.75
C TYR A 257 -6.83 19.21 14.30
N TRP A 258 -7.93 19.01 13.58
CA TRP A 258 -8.02 19.29 12.16
C TRP A 258 -9.18 20.25 11.87
N THR A 259 -8.89 21.43 11.33
CA THR A 259 -9.93 22.38 10.89
C THR A 259 -10.59 21.86 9.61
N GLU A 260 -11.92 21.72 9.60
CA GLU A 260 -12.69 21.11 8.49
C GLU A 260 -12.23 19.67 8.17
N PRO A 261 -12.24 18.74 9.16
CA PRO A 261 -11.53 17.46 9.09
C PRO A 261 -11.89 16.59 7.88
N GLU A 262 -13.12 16.70 7.38
CA GLU A 262 -13.63 15.92 6.25
C GLU A 262 -13.22 16.45 4.87
N LYS A 263 -12.63 17.65 4.79
CA LYS A 263 -12.15 18.24 3.53
C LYS A 263 -10.72 17.81 3.22
N PHE A 264 -10.45 17.60 1.95
CA PHE A 264 -9.10 17.36 1.43
C PHE A 264 -8.35 18.69 1.25
N LEU A 265 -7.42 18.97 2.17
CA LEU A 265 -6.65 20.22 2.18
C LEU A 265 -5.14 19.95 2.34
N PRO A 266 -4.40 19.71 1.23
CA PRO A 266 -2.96 19.40 1.28
C PRO A 266 -2.12 20.42 2.06
N GLU A 267 -2.54 21.69 2.08
CA GLU A 267 -1.89 22.80 2.80
C GLU A 267 -1.69 22.58 4.31
N ARG A 268 -2.42 21.63 4.91
CA ARG A 268 -2.20 21.18 6.29
C ARG A 268 -0.78 20.64 6.50
N PHE A 269 -0.23 19.98 5.49
CA PHE A 269 1.09 19.37 5.52
C PHE A 269 2.19 20.26 4.92
N SER A 270 1.90 21.53 4.64
CA SER A 270 2.92 22.48 4.17
C SER A 270 4.07 22.62 5.16
N LYS A 271 5.26 23.03 4.70
CA LYS A 271 6.42 23.28 5.57
C LYS A 271 6.12 24.21 6.75
N LYS A 272 5.19 25.15 6.59
CA LYS A 272 4.77 26.09 7.64
C LYS A 272 3.94 25.40 8.74
N ASN A 273 3.13 24.42 8.37
CA ASN A 273 2.14 23.81 9.26
C ASN A 273 2.57 22.44 9.79
N LYS A 274 3.49 21.74 9.12
CA LYS A 274 3.88 20.36 9.47
C LYS A 274 4.41 20.21 10.90
N ASP A 275 5.08 21.22 11.45
CA ASP A 275 5.63 21.18 12.80
C ASP A 275 4.53 21.28 13.88
N ASN A 276 3.31 21.68 13.49
CA ASN A 276 2.13 21.69 14.37
C ASN A 276 1.41 20.33 14.40
N ILE A 277 1.80 19.37 13.55
CA ILE A 277 1.16 18.06 13.48
C ILE A 277 1.81 17.13 14.51
N ASP A 278 1.04 16.77 15.53
CA ASP A 278 1.49 15.83 16.55
C ASP A 278 1.68 14.42 15.92
N PRO A 279 2.88 13.82 16.03
CA PRO A 279 3.19 12.51 15.44
C PRO A 279 2.44 11.34 16.10
N TYR A 280 1.76 11.56 17.22
CA TYR A 280 0.89 10.57 17.89
C TYR A 280 -0.59 10.77 17.59
N ILE A 281 -0.96 11.87 16.93
CA ILE A 281 -2.29 12.09 16.34
C ILE A 281 -2.28 11.65 14.88
N TYR A 282 -1.28 12.06 14.10
CA TYR A 282 -1.11 11.63 12.71
C TYR A 282 -0.25 10.37 12.59
N THR A 283 -0.89 9.19 12.73
CA THR A 283 -0.20 7.88 12.71
C THR A 283 -0.57 6.93 11.54
N PRO A 284 -0.53 7.34 10.26
CA PRO A 284 -0.91 6.47 9.12
C PRO A 284 0.00 5.24 8.97
N PHE A 285 1.25 5.34 9.43
CA PHE A 285 2.23 4.24 9.43
C PHE A 285 2.55 3.72 10.84
N GLY A 286 1.75 4.11 11.84
CA GLY A 286 2.03 3.85 13.24
C GLY A 286 3.25 4.59 13.77
N SER A 287 3.68 4.24 14.98
CA SER A 287 4.85 4.84 15.64
C SER A 287 5.59 3.83 16.52
N GLY A 288 6.84 4.15 16.85
CA GLY A 288 7.74 3.34 17.66
C GLY A 288 8.28 2.08 16.96
N PRO A 289 8.88 1.13 17.71
CA PRO A 289 9.59 -0.03 17.16
C PRO A 289 8.74 -1.04 16.37
N ARG A 290 7.40 -0.91 16.42
CA ARG A 290 6.46 -1.75 15.67
C ARG A 290 5.59 -0.89 14.74
N ASN A 291 6.19 0.14 14.16
CA ASN A 291 5.61 0.92 13.05
C ASN A 291 5.77 0.16 11.73
N CYS A 292 5.28 0.74 10.64
CA CYS A 292 5.40 0.15 9.32
C CYS A 292 6.86 0.13 8.84
N ILE A 293 7.45 -1.07 8.77
CA ILE A 293 8.80 -1.29 8.22
C ILE A 293 8.91 -0.87 6.75
N GLY A 294 7.80 -0.94 6.00
CA GLY A 294 7.72 -0.61 4.58
C GLY A 294 7.42 0.86 4.29
N MET A 295 7.33 1.74 5.29
CA MET A 295 6.86 3.14 5.11
C MET A 295 7.61 3.89 4.00
N ARG A 296 8.95 3.89 4.04
CA ARG A 296 9.77 4.62 3.06
C ARG A 296 9.68 4.01 1.67
N PHE A 297 9.58 2.70 1.58
CA PHE A 297 9.39 1.98 0.32
C PHE A 297 8.03 2.34 -0.29
N ALA A 298 6.95 2.27 0.50
CA ALA A 298 5.60 2.59 0.05
C ALA A 298 5.50 4.03 -0.42
N LEU A 299 6.01 5.00 0.35
CA LEU A 299 6.00 6.41 -0.04
C LEU A 299 6.76 6.66 -1.35
N MET A 300 7.96 6.08 -1.50
CA MET A 300 8.73 6.19 -2.74
C MET A 300 8.00 5.58 -3.93
N ASN A 301 7.46 4.36 -3.75
CA ASN A 301 6.73 3.63 -4.78
C ASN A 301 5.50 4.41 -5.25
N MET A 302 4.66 4.88 -4.32
CA MET A 302 3.46 5.65 -4.64
C MET A 302 3.80 6.96 -5.35
N LYS A 303 4.80 7.70 -4.87
CA LYS A 303 5.22 8.95 -5.49
C LYS A 303 5.76 8.75 -6.91
N LEU A 304 6.54 7.71 -7.14
CA LEU A 304 7.01 7.36 -8.49
C LEU A 304 5.86 7.08 -9.45
N ALA A 305 4.86 6.30 -9.01
CA ALA A 305 3.66 6.06 -9.80
C ALA A 305 2.91 7.36 -10.13
N LEU A 306 2.66 8.19 -9.11
CA LEU A 306 1.94 9.46 -9.26
C LEU A 306 2.64 10.39 -10.24
N ILE A 307 3.97 10.55 -10.12
CA ILE A 307 4.76 11.40 -11.02
C ILE A 307 4.59 10.92 -12.46
N ARG A 308 4.83 9.62 -12.72
CA ARG A 308 4.76 9.08 -14.08
C ARG A 308 3.36 9.20 -14.68
N VAL A 309 2.33 8.95 -13.88
CA VAL A 309 0.93 9.06 -14.30
C VAL A 309 0.57 10.51 -14.59
N LEU A 310 0.86 11.44 -13.67
CA LEU A 310 0.48 12.85 -13.79
C LEU A 310 1.31 13.65 -14.80
N GLN A 311 2.51 13.18 -15.16
CA GLN A 311 3.27 13.72 -16.32
C GLN A 311 2.52 13.50 -17.64
N ASN A 312 1.71 12.44 -17.74
CA ASN A 312 1.11 12.00 -18.99
C ASN A 312 -0.40 12.21 -19.04
N PHE A 313 -1.07 12.20 -17.90
CA PHE A 313 -2.52 12.13 -17.83
C PHE A 313 -3.12 13.08 -16.80
N SER A 314 -4.34 13.51 -17.08
CA SER A 314 -5.25 14.15 -16.15
C SER A 314 -6.44 13.23 -15.89
N PHE A 315 -6.96 13.28 -14.67
CA PHE A 315 -8.03 12.41 -14.20
C PHE A 315 -9.25 13.25 -13.88
N LYS A 316 -10.41 12.80 -14.34
CA LYS A 316 -11.69 13.45 -14.09
C LYS A 316 -12.74 12.44 -13.63
N PRO A 317 -13.71 12.86 -12.81
CA PRO A 317 -14.86 12.03 -12.52
C PRO A 317 -15.67 11.74 -13.80
N CYS A 318 -16.33 10.59 -13.82
CA CYS A 318 -17.29 10.17 -14.82
C CYS A 318 -18.65 9.89 -14.15
N LYS A 319 -19.66 9.49 -14.93
CA LYS A 319 -21.01 9.21 -14.42
C LYS A 319 -21.03 8.06 -13.40
N GLU A 320 -20.10 7.13 -13.52
CA GLU A 320 -19.92 5.96 -12.67
C GLU A 320 -19.13 6.27 -11.39
N THR A 321 -18.43 7.41 -11.33
CA THR A 321 -17.67 7.82 -10.13
C THR A 321 -18.63 8.13 -8.98
N GLN A 322 -18.46 7.44 -7.86
CA GLN A 322 -19.26 7.71 -6.65
C GLN A 322 -18.75 8.97 -5.96
N ILE A 323 -19.55 10.04 -5.98
CA ILE A 323 -19.27 11.31 -5.28
C ILE A 323 -20.49 11.64 -4.39
N PRO A 324 -20.32 11.83 -3.05
CA PRO A 324 -19.08 11.60 -2.30
C PRO A 324 -18.75 10.11 -2.20
N LEU A 325 -17.46 9.79 -2.08
CA LEU A 325 -16.97 8.43 -1.88
C LEU A 325 -17.57 7.83 -0.61
N LYS A 326 -18.06 6.59 -0.69
CA LYS A 326 -18.52 5.85 0.49
C LYS A 326 -17.53 4.75 0.83
N LEU A 327 -17.24 4.60 2.11
CA LEU A 327 -16.34 3.59 2.63
C LEU A 327 -17.12 2.35 3.05
N ARG A 328 -16.50 1.18 2.87
CA ARG A 328 -17.02 -0.11 3.33
C ARG A 328 -16.39 -0.46 4.67
N LEU A 329 -17.22 -0.98 5.58
CA LEU A 329 -16.76 -1.62 6.81
C LEU A 329 -16.12 -2.97 6.47
N GLY A 330 -14.83 -3.13 6.77
CA GLY A 330 -14.06 -4.35 6.50
C GLY A 330 -12.75 -4.40 7.31
N GLY A 331 -11.90 -5.40 7.03
CA GLY A 331 -10.60 -5.58 7.68
C GLY A 331 -9.61 -4.44 7.49
N LEU A 332 -9.64 -3.85 6.29
CA LEU A 332 -8.88 -2.68 5.88
C LEU A 332 -9.86 -1.62 5.36
N LEU A 333 -9.41 -0.37 5.31
CA LEU A 333 -10.21 0.69 4.72
C LEU A 333 -10.34 0.50 3.20
N GLN A 334 -11.58 0.30 2.74
CA GLN A 334 -11.91 0.08 1.33
C GLN A 334 -13.15 0.91 0.96
N THR A 335 -13.38 1.08 -0.34
CA THR A 335 -14.56 1.76 -0.86
C THR A 335 -15.76 0.83 -0.99
N GLU A 336 -16.97 1.36 -0.85
CA GLU A 336 -18.22 0.61 -1.08
C GLU A 336 -18.31 0.15 -2.54
N LYS A 337 -17.95 1.04 -3.47
CA LYS A 337 -17.85 0.75 -4.90
C LYS A 337 -16.42 1.05 -5.37
N PRO A 338 -15.87 0.25 -6.31
CA PRO A 338 -14.55 0.56 -6.87
C PRO A 338 -14.50 1.95 -7.48
N ILE A 339 -13.36 2.64 -7.34
CA ILE A 339 -13.15 3.95 -7.93
C ILE A 339 -12.98 3.82 -9.44
N VAL A 340 -13.86 4.48 -10.19
CA VAL A 340 -13.83 4.58 -11.65
C VAL A 340 -13.61 6.02 -12.02
N LEU A 341 -12.61 6.30 -12.86
CA LEU A 341 -12.31 7.65 -13.34
C LEU A 341 -12.12 7.64 -14.86
N LYS A 342 -12.33 8.83 -15.46
CA LYS A 342 -11.95 9.12 -16.84
C LYS A 342 -10.49 9.61 -16.85
N ILE A 343 -9.72 9.11 -17.80
CA ILE A 343 -8.33 9.54 -18.06
C ILE A 343 -8.32 10.39 -19.33
N GLU A 344 -7.59 11.50 -19.30
CA GLU A 344 -7.36 12.37 -20.45
C GLU A 344 -5.86 12.56 -20.65
N SER A 345 -5.38 12.36 -21.88
CA SER A 345 -3.98 12.65 -22.24
C SER A 345 -3.66 14.12 -22.04
N ARG A 346 -2.51 14.42 -21.44
CA ARG A 346 -1.94 15.77 -21.36
C ARG A 346 -1.22 16.18 -22.64
N ASP A 347 -0.81 15.20 -23.44
CA ASP A 347 -0.37 15.46 -24.80
C ASP A 347 -1.63 15.74 -25.60
N GLY A 348 -1.85 17.03 -25.90
CA GLY A 348 -2.98 17.46 -26.70
C GLY A 348 -3.09 16.62 -27.97
N THR A 349 -4.32 16.28 -28.34
CA THR A 349 -4.62 15.87 -29.72
C THR A 349 -3.88 16.78 -30.68
N VAL A 350 -2.86 16.25 -31.36
CA VAL A 350 -2.37 16.82 -32.62
C VAL A 350 -3.48 16.55 -33.64
N SER A 351 -4.56 17.32 -33.52
CA SER A 351 -5.55 17.46 -34.58
C SER A 351 -5.04 18.60 -35.47
N GLY A 352 -4.35 18.24 -36.56
CA GLY A 352 -4.01 19.17 -37.63
C GLY A 352 -2.59 19.05 -38.14
N ALA A 353 -2.38 18.14 -39.10
CA ALA A 353 -1.59 18.39 -40.31
C ALA A 353 -2.16 17.51 -41.42
#